data_AF-A0A847IC25-F1
#
_entry.id   AF-A0A847IC25-F1
#
_cell.length_a   1.000
_cell.length_b   1.000
_cell.length_c   1.000
_cell.angle_alpha   90.00
_cell.angle_beta   90.00
_cell.angle_gamma   90.00
#
_symmetry.space_group_name_H-M   'P 1'
#
loop_
_entity.id
_entity.type
_entity.pdbx_description
1 polymer ?
#
loop_
_entity_poly.entity_id
_entity_poly.type
_entity_poly.pdbx_seq_one_letter_code
_entity_poly.pdbx_strand_id
1 'polypeptide(L)'
;MAKAQDNASKEAKRAAKVARKAASKERRQQIWQAFQMQRKEDKALIPLMVGTIVVATLIFALLGEFVFGSLWLMIPLGLILGVLLSFVLFGRRVQRSVYKKAEGQPGAAGWALSNIRGQWRVQQAVTGTSHLDAVHRVIGKPGVILVGEGSPSRIKPILSQEKKKAARVVGDTPIYEILVGDGEGMVPLSKLEKHIRKLPSNIDRKRMDALEGRLAALKAKGASGPAMPKGPMPQGAKMRNVSRTTRRRGA
;
A
#
# COMPACT_ATOMS: atom_id res chain seq x y z
N MET A 1 -24.15 -5.79 -49.03
CA MET A 1 -23.99 -5.61 -47.57
C MET A 1 -22.56 -5.84 -47.06
N ALA A 2 -21.70 -6.64 -47.72
CA ALA A 2 -20.32 -6.90 -47.27
C ALA A 2 -19.38 -5.67 -47.18
N LYS A 3 -19.43 -4.74 -48.15
CA LYS A 3 -18.56 -3.53 -48.15
C LYS A 3 -18.81 -2.58 -46.97
N ALA A 4 -20.02 -2.56 -46.40
CA ALA A 4 -20.35 -1.70 -45.27
C ALA A 4 -19.75 -2.23 -43.95
N GLN A 5 -19.72 -3.56 -43.77
CA GLN A 5 -19.09 -4.20 -42.61
C GLN A 5 -17.56 -4.06 -42.65
N ASP A 6 -16.94 -4.11 -43.84
CA ASP A 6 -15.50 -3.88 -44.00
C ASP A 6 -15.08 -2.45 -43.66
N ASN A 7 -15.88 -1.45 -44.06
CA ASN A 7 -15.59 -0.05 -43.77
C ASN A 7 -15.76 0.28 -42.28
N ALA A 8 -16.82 -0.22 -41.64
CA ALA A 8 -16.99 -0.11 -40.18
C ALA A 8 -15.83 -0.76 -39.40
N SER A 9 -15.30 -1.89 -39.88
CA SER A 9 -14.13 -2.55 -39.27
C SER A 9 -12.83 -1.73 -39.41
N LYS A 10 -12.66 -1.01 -40.54
CA LYS A 10 -11.49 -0.15 -40.80
C LYS A 10 -11.54 1.13 -39.96
N GLU A 11 -12.73 1.71 -39.79
CA GLU A 11 -12.93 2.88 -38.95
C GLU A 11 -12.72 2.56 -37.46
N ALA A 12 -13.23 1.43 -36.98
CA ALA A 12 -12.96 0.95 -35.62
C ALA A 12 -11.45 0.72 -35.37
N LYS A 13 -10.72 0.12 -36.34
CA LYS A 13 -9.26 -0.06 -36.26
C LYS A 13 -8.51 1.28 -36.27
N ARG A 14 -8.96 2.27 -37.05
CA ARG A 14 -8.38 3.62 -37.08
C ARG A 14 -8.63 4.36 -35.76
N ALA A 15 -9.86 4.35 -35.24
CA ALA A 15 -10.21 4.92 -33.95
C ALA A 15 -9.40 4.28 -32.81
N ALA A 16 -9.26 2.95 -32.79
CA ALA A 16 -8.41 2.25 -31.82
C ALA A 16 -6.92 2.64 -31.94
N LYS A 17 -6.42 2.85 -33.16
CA LYS A 17 -5.03 3.32 -33.39
C LYS A 17 -4.82 4.76 -32.93
N VAL A 18 -5.79 5.64 -33.15
CA VAL A 18 -5.78 7.03 -32.67
C VAL A 18 -5.83 7.07 -31.14
N ALA A 19 -6.74 6.32 -30.52
CA ALA A 19 -6.83 6.20 -29.07
C ALA A 19 -5.53 5.65 -28.45
N ARG A 20 -4.94 4.59 -29.05
CA ARG A 20 -3.64 4.06 -28.61
C ARG A 20 -2.50 5.08 -28.74
N LYS A 21 -2.48 5.86 -29.81
CA LYS A 21 -1.49 6.93 -30.01
C LYS A 21 -1.66 8.06 -28.99
N ALA A 22 -2.89 8.48 -28.72
CA ALA A 22 -3.21 9.49 -27.71
C ALA A 22 -2.78 9.02 -26.32
N ALA A 23 -3.20 7.81 -25.90
CA ALA A 23 -2.79 7.21 -24.63
C ALA A 23 -1.26 7.04 -24.51
N SER A 24 -0.58 6.69 -25.61
CA SER A 24 0.89 6.61 -25.64
C SER A 24 1.56 7.98 -25.48
N LYS A 25 0.98 9.05 -26.04
CA LYS A 25 1.49 10.42 -25.89
C LYS A 25 1.32 10.90 -24.46
N GLU A 26 0.13 10.72 -23.89
CA GLU A 26 -0.18 11.07 -22.49
C GLU A 26 0.74 10.33 -21.52
N ARG A 27 0.90 9.01 -21.70
CA ARG A 27 1.80 8.21 -20.86
C ARG A 27 3.25 8.72 -20.94
N ARG A 28 3.73 9.08 -22.13
CA ARG A 28 5.07 9.67 -22.30
C ARG A 28 5.19 11.03 -21.61
N GLN A 29 4.17 11.88 -21.69
CA GLN A 29 4.14 13.16 -21.00
C GLN A 29 4.12 12.99 -19.47
N GLN A 30 3.35 12.05 -18.95
CA GLN A 30 3.32 11.74 -17.51
C GLN A 30 4.68 11.24 -17.01
N ILE A 31 5.32 10.33 -17.74
CA ILE A 31 6.66 9.84 -17.41
C ILE A 31 7.68 10.99 -17.47
N TRP A 32 7.59 11.84 -18.48
CA TRP A 32 8.47 13.01 -18.61
C TRP A 32 8.28 13.99 -17.45
N GLN A 33 7.04 14.31 -17.07
CA GLN A 33 6.74 15.17 -15.94
C GLN A 33 7.26 14.58 -14.63
N ALA A 34 7.06 13.26 -14.40
CA ALA A 34 7.59 12.57 -13.24
C ALA A 34 9.13 12.60 -13.20
N PHE A 35 9.79 12.42 -14.34
CA PHE A 35 11.24 12.56 -14.47
C PHE A 35 11.71 13.99 -14.18
N GLN A 36 11.01 15.00 -14.70
CA GLN A 36 11.29 16.41 -14.46
C GLN A 36 11.13 16.83 -13.01
N MET A 37 10.15 16.25 -12.31
CA MET A 37 9.97 16.44 -10.88
C MET A 37 11.09 15.76 -10.10
N GLN A 38 11.37 14.49 -10.39
CA GLN A 38 12.39 13.73 -9.67
C GLN A 38 13.79 14.32 -9.84
N ARG A 39 14.18 14.74 -11.04
CA ARG A 39 15.52 15.32 -11.27
C ARG A 39 15.75 16.63 -10.48
N LYS A 40 14.69 17.39 -10.21
CA LYS A 40 14.76 18.61 -9.40
C LYS A 40 14.95 18.27 -7.92
N GLU A 41 14.29 17.22 -7.46
CA GLU A 41 14.35 16.75 -6.07
C GLU A 41 15.66 16.03 -5.76
N ASP A 42 16.18 15.28 -6.72
CA ASP A 42 17.33 14.42 -6.57
C ASP A 42 18.38 14.72 -7.64
N LYS A 43 19.22 15.70 -7.34
CA LYS A 43 20.28 16.18 -8.25
C LYS A 43 21.31 15.10 -8.58
N ALA A 44 21.50 14.11 -7.70
CA ALA A 44 22.41 12.99 -7.91
C ALA A 44 21.85 11.95 -8.90
N LEU A 45 20.58 12.03 -9.28
CA LEU A 45 19.94 11.05 -10.16
C LEU A 45 20.64 10.96 -11.52
N ILE A 46 20.86 12.08 -12.19
CA ILE A 46 21.45 12.11 -13.54
C ILE A 46 22.90 11.61 -13.53
N PRO A 47 23.80 12.10 -12.64
CA PRO A 47 25.15 11.56 -12.54
C PRO A 47 25.18 10.06 -12.26
N LEU A 48 24.30 9.54 -11.39
CA LEU A 48 24.24 8.10 -11.11
C LEU A 48 23.72 7.29 -12.30
N MET A 49 22.73 7.81 -13.02
CA MET A 49 22.20 7.17 -14.23
C MET A 49 23.26 7.07 -15.32
N VAL A 50 23.99 8.16 -15.57
CA VAL A 50 25.11 8.19 -16.52
C VAL A 50 26.24 7.28 -16.04
N GLY A 51 26.61 7.36 -14.76
CA GLY A 51 27.64 6.51 -14.17
C GLY A 51 27.32 5.02 -14.30
N THR A 52 26.05 4.63 -14.11
CA THR A 52 25.61 3.24 -14.29
C THR A 52 25.78 2.77 -15.74
N ILE A 53 25.43 3.62 -16.71
CA ILE A 53 25.59 3.31 -18.13
C ILE A 53 27.06 3.15 -18.49
N VAL A 54 27.90 4.09 -18.04
CA VAL A 54 29.35 4.07 -18.29
C VAL A 54 29.98 2.83 -17.66
N VAL A 55 29.72 2.57 -16.39
CA VAL A 55 30.26 1.40 -15.68
C VAL A 55 29.81 0.09 -16.33
N ALA A 56 28.52 -0.06 -16.67
CA ALA A 56 28.03 -1.26 -17.34
C ALA A 56 28.69 -1.44 -18.73
N THR A 57 28.81 -0.36 -19.50
CA THR A 57 29.46 -0.41 -20.82
C THR A 57 30.93 -0.79 -20.71
N LEU A 58 31.66 -0.22 -19.75
CA LEU A 58 33.07 -0.55 -19.50
C LEU A 58 33.25 -2.00 -19.05
N ILE A 59 32.41 -2.50 -18.14
CA ILE A 59 32.45 -3.90 -17.71
C ILE A 59 32.27 -4.84 -18.90
N PHE A 60 31.27 -4.59 -19.74
CA PHE A 60 31.02 -5.41 -20.91
C PHE A 60 32.10 -5.27 -21.99
N ALA A 61 32.68 -4.08 -22.18
CA ALA A 61 33.82 -3.89 -23.08
C ALA A 61 35.03 -4.72 -22.65
N LEU A 62 35.39 -4.69 -21.36
CA LEU A 62 36.49 -5.48 -20.79
C LEU A 62 36.21 -6.98 -20.86
N LEU A 63 34.96 -7.41 -20.64
CA LEU A 63 34.54 -8.79 -20.85
C LEU A 63 34.66 -9.20 -22.33
N GLY A 64 34.31 -8.30 -23.26
CA GLY A 64 34.45 -8.52 -24.69
C GLY A 64 35.90 -8.75 -25.11
N GLU A 65 36.81 -7.93 -24.57
CA GLU A 65 38.25 -8.08 -24.77
C GLU A 65 38.76 -9.40 -24.19
N PHE A 66 38.43 -9.72 -22.95
CA PHE A 66 38.94 -10.92 -22.27
C PHE A 66 38.41 -12.24 -22.86
N VAL A 67 37.15 -12.28 -23.30
CA VAL A 67 36.49 -13.52 -23.76
C VAL A 67 36.60 -13.70 -25.28
N PHE A 68 36.52 -12.61 -26.04
CA PHE A 68 36.42 -12.66 -27.51
C PHE A 68 37.58 -11.98 -28.22
N GLY A 69 38.56 -11.40 -27.49
CA GLY A 69 39.69 -10.66 -28.08
C GLY A 69 39.26 -9.41 -28.83
N SER A 70 38.05 -8.89 -28.55
CA SER A 70 37.51 -7.72 -29.23
C SER A 70 36.65 -6.88 -28.28
N LEU A 71 37.22 -5.75 -27.87
CA LEU A 71 36.57 -4.71 -27.08
C LEU A 71 35.17 -4.31 -27.60
N TRP A 72 34.98 -4.25 -28.93
CA TRP A 72 33.77 -3.68 -29.54
C TRP A 72 32.55 -4.61 -29.51
N LEU A 73 32.76 -5.92 -29.39
CA LEU A 73 31.72 -6.93 -29.62
C LEU A 73 30.63 -6.86 -28.53
N MET A 74 31.03 -6.65 -27.28
CA MET A 74 30.12 -6.64 -26.13
C MET A 74 29.63 -5.23 -25.73
N ILE A 75 30.17 -4.16 -26.33
CA ILE A 75 29.76 -2.78 -26.03
C ILE A 75 28.25 -2.53 -26.24
N PRO A 76 27.62 -2.95 -27.37
CA PRO A 76 26.19 -2.74 -27.56
C PRO A 76 25.34 -3.40 -26.47
N LEU A 77 25.75 -4.60 -26.01
CA LEU A 77 25.06 -5.31 -24.94
C LEU A 77 25.23 -4.60 -23.59
N GLY A 78 26.44 -4.13 -23.29
CA GLY A 78 26.73 -3.32 -22.11
C GLY A 78 25.93 -2.03 -22.07
N LEU A 79 25.77 -1.36 -23.21
CA LEU A 79 24.97 -0.14 -23.32
C LEU A 79 23.49 -0.41 -23.05
N ILE A 80 22.91 -1.45 -23.66
CA ILE A 80 21.50 -1.82 -23.46
C ILE A 80 21.25 -2.18 -21.98
N LEU A 81 22.11 -3.00 -21.38
CA LEU A 81 22.01 -3.37 -19.97
C LEU A 81 22.25 -2.18 -19.04
N GLY A 82 23.19 -1.29 -19.37
CA GLY A 82 23.44 -0.06 -18.63
C GLY A 82 22.21 0.85 -18.61
N VAL A 83 21.54 1.03 -19.74
CA VAL A 83 20.28 1.78 -19.83
C VAL A 83 19.19 1.12 -18.99
N LEU A 84 19.04 -0.20 -19.07
CA LEU A 84 18.06 -0.95 -18.28
C LEU A 84 18.31 -0.79 -16.76
N LEU A 85 19.55 -0.95 -16.31
CA LEU A 85 19.94 -0.76 -14.91
C LEU A 85 19.70 0.67 -14.43
N SER A 86 19.97 1.65 -15.29
CA SER A 86 19.70 3.07 -15.03
C SER A 86 18.20 3.33 -14.79
N PHE A 87 17.31 2.70 -15.56
CA PHE A 87 15.85 2.76 -15.31
C PHE A 87 15.45 2.08 -13.99
N VAL A 88 16.07 0.96 -13.62
CA VAL A 88 15.82 0.29 -12.34
C VAL A 88 16.23 1.18 -11.16
N LEU A 89 17.40 1.81 -11.25
CA LEU A 89 17.87 2.78 -10.26
C LEU A 89 16.93 3.98 -10.14
N PHE A 90 16.50 4.54 -11.28
CA PHE A 90 15.52 5.62 -11.33
C PHE A 90 14.24 5.24 -10.58
N GLY A 91 13.62 4.10 -10.92
CA GLY A 91 12.40 3.63 -10.28
C GLY A 91 12.55 3.47 -8.77
N ARG A 92 13.64 2.86 -8.31
CA ARG A 92 13.93 2.69 -6.88
C ARG A 92 14.07 4.02 -6.15
N ARG A 93 14.65 5.02 -6.80
CA ARG A 93 14.93 6.32 -6.19
C ARG A 93 13.68 7.20 -6.13
N VAL A 94 12.83 7.14 -7.16
CA VAL A 94 11.47 7.71 -7.13
C VAL A 94 10.65 7.11 -5.99
N GLN A 95 10.65 5.79 -5.85
CA GLN A 95 9.93 5.16 -4.73
C GLN A 95 10.43 5.69 -3.38
N ARG A 96 11.76 5.76 -3.21
CA ARG A 96 12.36 6.24 -1.97
C ARG A 96 12.02 7.71 -1.66
N SER A 97 12.03 8.60 -2.65
CA SER A 97 11.65 10.01 -2.44
C SER A 97 10.17 10.15 -2.09
N VAL A 98 9.29 9.41 -2.76
CA VAL A 98 7.85 9.42 -2.49
C VAL A 98 7.57 8.93 -1.06
N TYR A 99 8.15 7.79 -0.64
CA TYR A 99 7.96 7.29 0.71
C TYR A 99 8.54 8.24 1.76
N LYS A 100 9.71 8.83 1.52
CA LYS A 100 10.31 9.80 2.44
C LYS A 100 9.45 11.06 2.63
N LYS A 101 8.72 11.49 1.60
CA LYS A 101 7.78 12.61 1.71
C LYS A 101 6.47 12.24 2.39
N ALA A 102 6.04 10.99 2.23
CA ALA A 102 4.87 10.46 2.89
C ALA A 102 5.14 10.16 4.37
N GLU A 103 6.39 9.90 4.77
CA GLU A 103 6.79 9.79 6.17
C GLU A 103 6.40 11.07 6.95
N GLY A 104 5.65 10.89 8.04
CA GLY A 104 5.13 11.98 8.87
C GLY A 104 3.81 12.62 8.39
N GLN A 105 3.30 12.23 7.21
CA GLN A 105 1.97 12.65 6.76
C GLN A 105 0.88 11.72 7.31
N PRO A 106 -0.25 12.26 7.78
CA PRO A 106 -1.32 11.46 8.34
C PRO A 106 -1.96 10.53 7.31
N GLY A 107 -2.08 9.25 7.66
CA GLY A 107 -2.64 8.20 6.81
C GLY A 107 -1.66 7.65 5.76
N ALA A 108 -0.38 8.02 5.85
CA ALA A 108 0.64 7.54 4.93
C ALA A 108 0.85 6.02 5.03
N ALA A 109 0.72 5.43 6.22
CA ALA A 109 0.76 3.98 6.40
C ALA A 109 -0.41 3.32 5.66
N GLY A 110 -1.62 3.87 5.78
CA GLY A 110 -2.78 3.40 5.03
C GLY A 110 -2.57 3.42 3.51
N TRP A 111 -2.05 4.52 2.99
CA TRP A 111 -1.73 4.67 1.56
C TRP A 111 -0.65 3.67 1.10
N ALA A 112 0.42 3.50 1.88
CA ALA A 112 1.47 2.54 1.58
C ALA A 112 0.92 1.10 1.54
N LEU A 113 0.06 0.75 2.49
CA LEU A 113 -0.57 -0.56 2.56
C LEU A 113 -1.48 -0.83 1.36
N SER A 114 -2.27 0.16 0.92
CA SER A 114 -3.12 0.00 -0.27
C SER A 114 -2.34 -0.20 -1.56
N ASN A 115 -1.08 0.24 -1.61
CA ASN A 115 -0.20 0.07 -2.77
C ASN A 115 0.54 -1.27 -2.78
N ILE A 116 0.40 -2.10 -1.75
CA ILE A 116 1.06 -3.41 -1.70
C ILE A 116 0.48 -4.32 -2.77
N ARG A 117 1.37 -4.89 -3.59
CA ARG A 117 0.98 -5.86 -4.62
C ARG A 117 0.71 -7.23 -4.02
N GLY A 118 -0.43 -7.82 -4.39
CA GLY A 118 -0.79 -9.19 -4.05
C GLY A 118 -2.22 -9.32 -3.56
N GLN A 119 -2.54 -10.47 -2.99
CA GLN A 119 -3.84 -10.73 -2.37
C GLN A 119 -3.80 -10.21 -0.93
N TRP A 120 -4.02 -8.91 -0.77
CA TRP A 120 -4.16 -8.25 0.53
C TRP A 120 -5.52 -7.56 0.58
N ARG A 121 -6.18 -7.61 1.74
CA ARG A 121 -7.39 -6.83 2.01
C ARG A 121 -7.01 -5.74 2.98
N VAL A 122 -7.01 -4.49 2.53
CA VAL A 122 -6.57 -3.35 3.32
C VAL A 122 -7.78 -2.52 3.69
N GLN A 123 -8.02 -2.40 4.99
CA GLN A 123 -8.99 -1.46 5.54
C GLN A 123 -8.23 -0.32 6.19
N GLN A 124 -8.28 0.85 5.56
CA GLN A 124 -7.68 2.07 6.10
C GLN A 124 -8.55 2.66 7.23
N ALA A 125 -7.90 3.29 8.20
CA ALA A 125 -8.52 4.07 9.28
C ALA A 125 -9.70 3.34 9.96
N VAL A 126 -9.46 2.14 10.48
CA VAL A 126 -10.46 1.37 11.25
C VAL A 126 -10.82 2.11 12.53
N THR A 127 -9.83 2.72 13.17
CA THR A 127 -9.99 3.61 14.31
C THR A 127 -8.98 4.72 14.16
N GLY A 128 -9.39 5.97 14.37
CA GLY A 128 -8.51 7.12 14.33
C GLY A 128 -8.84 8.12 15.42
N THR A 129 -7.88 8.95 15.79
CA THR A 129 -8.05 10.06 16.72
C THR A 129 -8.06 11.39 15.96
N SER A 130 -8.51 12.46 16.62
CA SER A 130 -8.36 13.83 16.12
C SER A 130 -6.90 14.29 16.03
N HIS A 131 -5.98 13.57 16.69
CA HIS A 131 -4.54 13.84 16.69
C HIS A 131 -3.79 13.14 15.56
N LEU A 132 -4.49 12.79 14.49
CA LEU A 132 -3.92 12.13 13.31
C LEU A 132 -3.30 10.75 13.60
N ASP A 133 -3.62 10.13 14.75
CA ASP A 133 -3.24 8.74 14.99
C ASP A 133 -4.28 7.83 14.33
N ALA A 134 -3.84 6.81 13.60
CA ALA A 134 -4.72 5.92 12.88
C ALA A 134 -4.29 4.46 13.00
N VAL A 135 -5.25 3.56 13.17
CA VAL A 135 -5.05 2.12 13.06
C VAL A 135 -5.65 1.64 11.75
N HIS A 136 -4.80 1.03 10.94
CA HIS A 136 -5.14 0.34 9.71
C HIS A 136 -5.17 -1.15 9.97
N ARG A 137 -6.01 -1.87 9.24
CA ARG A 137 -6.08 -3.33 9.31
C ARG A 137 -5.81 -3.93 7.95
N VAL A 138 -4.97 -4.95 7.93
CA VAL A 138 -4.61 -5.68 6.72
C VAL A 138 -4.88 -7.16 6.97
N ILE A 139 -5.55 -7.81 6.03
CA ILE A 139 -5.75 -9.26 6.03
C ILE A 139 -4.95 -9.83 4.87
N GLY A 140 -4.12 -10.82 5.18
CA GLY A 140 -3.28 -11.52 4.22
C GLY A 140 -3.02 -12.95 4.66
N LYS A 141 -2.17 -13.67 3.92
CA LYS A 141 -1.75 -15.04 4.27
C LYS A 141 -1.17 -15.20 5.68
N PRO A 142 -0.50 -14.20 6.28
CA PRO A 142 -0.08 -14.32 7.67
C PRO A 142 -1.22 -14.33 8.69
N GLY A 143 -2.39 -13.78 8.34
CA GLY A 143 -3.49 -13.57 9.26
C GLY A 143 -3.94 -12.12 9.27
N VAL A 144 -4.26 -11.59 10.45
CA VAL A 144 -4.68 -10.20 10.63
C VAL A 144 -3.49 -9.38 11.10
N ILE A 145 -3.25 -8.25 10.45
CA ILE A 145 -2.15 -7.34 10.77
C ILE A 145 -2.77 -5.98 11.10
N LEU A 146 -2.53 -5.50 12.31
CA LEU A 146 -2.93 -4.18 12.78
C LEU A 146 -1.72 -3.26 12.68
N VAL A 147 -1.85 -2.20 11.89
CA VAL A 147 -0.79 -1.24 11.62
C VAL A 147 -1.18 0.09 12.23
N GLY A 148 -0.47 0.52 13.26
CA GLY A 148 -0.68 1.80 13.92
C GLY A 148 0.25 2.88 13.36
N GLU A 149 -0.30 4.03 13.05
CA GLU A 149 0.42 5.24 12.65
C GLU A 149 0.20 6.32 13.73
N GLY A 150 1.26 7.00 14.13
CA GLY A 150 1.21 8.09 15.12
C GLY A 150 2.17 7.90 16.29
N SER A 151 1.90 8.60 17.40
CA SER A 151 2.77 8.52 18.59
C SER A 151 2.63 7.16 19.29
N PRO A 152 3.73 6.49 19.68
CA PRO A 152 3.71 5.15 20.28
C PRO A 152 2.90 5.10 21.59
N SER A 153 2.93 6.16 22.39
CA SER A 153 2.20 6.22 23.67
C SER A 153 0.68 6.28 23.46
N ARG A 154 0.21 6.92 22.39
CA ARG A 154 -1.22 7.06 22.06
C ARG A 154 -1.76 5.88 21.25
N ILE A 155 -0.95 5.32 20.36
CA ILE A 155 -1.42 4.28 19.43
C ILE A 155 -1.43 2.88 20.05
N LYS A 156 -0.53 2.57 20.99
CA LYS A 156 -0.49 1.28 21.70
C LYS A 156 -1.82 0.90 22.38
N PRO A 157 -2.49 1.79 23.15
CA PRO A 157 -3.80 1.46 23.72
C PRO A 157 -4.87 1.26 22.64
N ILE A 158 -4.84 2.02 21.55
CA ILE A 158 -5.79 1.89 20.44
C ILE A 158 -5.61 0.54 19.73
N LEU A 159 -4.36 0.16 19.46
CA LEU A 159 -4.01 -1.15 18.89
C LEU A 159 -4.44 -2.29 19.80
N SER A 160 -4.19 -2.17 21.11
CA SER A 160 -4.59 -3.19 22.10
C SER A 160 -6.11 -3.37 22.14
N GLN A 161 -6.88 -2.28 22.04
CA GLN A 161 -8.33 -2.34 21.97
C GLN A 161 -8.81 -3.00 20.68
N GLU A 162 -8.24 -2.62 19.54
CA GLU A 162 -8.59 -3.20 18.24
C GLU A 162 -8.21 -4.68 18.16
N LYS A 163 -7.07 -5.08 18.72
CA LYS A 163 -6.68 -6.48 18.87
C LYS A 163 -7.69 -7.27 19.70
N LYS A 164 -8.12 -6.75 20.85
CA LYS A 164 -9.14 -7.42 21.67
C LYS A 164 -10.47 -7.56 20.93
N LYS A 165 -10.86 -6.58 20.11
CA LYS A 165 -12.07 -6.66 19.27
C LYS A 165 -11.89 -7.72 18.18
N ALA A 166 -10.78 -7.70 17.46
CA ALA A 166 -10.47 -8.65 16.41
C ALA A 166 -10.38 -10.10 16.95
N ALA A 167 -9.73 -10.30 18.09
CA ALA A 167 -9.57 -11.61 18.72
C ALA A 167 -10.91 -12.33 18.99
N ARG A 168 -12.01 -11.59 19.17
CA ARG A 168 -13.35 -12.18 19.38
C ARG A 168 -13.89 -12.96 18.19
N VAL A 169 -13.38 -12.70 16.97
CA VAL A 169 -13.91 -13.32 15.73
C VAL A 169 -12.86 -14.00 14.86
N VAL A 170 -11.59 -13.71 15.12
CA VAL A 170 -10.46 -14.20 14.32
C VAL A 170 -10.10 -15.66 14.66
N GLY A 171 -10.53 -16.15 15.84
CA GLY A 171 -10.28 -17.51 16.31
C GLY A 171 -8.79 -17.76 16.51
N ASP A 172 -8.29 -18.90 16.03
CA ASP A 172 -6.88 -19.31 16.18
C ASP A 172 -5.92 -18.59 15.20
N THR A 173 -6.44 -17.69 14.37
CA THR A 173 -5.60 -17.02 13.37
C THR A 173 -4.70 -15.96 14.04
N PRO A 174 -3.40 -15.90 13.75
CA PRO A 174 -2.51 -14.93 14.37
C PRO A 174 -2.90 -13.47 14.08
N ILE A 175 -2.72 -12.62 15.10
CA ILE A 175 -2.88 -11.16 15.01
C ILE A 175 -1.53 -10.51 15.27
N TYR A 176 -0.99 -9.84 14.25
CA TYR A 176 0.26 -9.09 14.34
C TYR A 176 0.00 -7.61 14.58
N GLU A 177 0.84 -6.97 15.39
CA GLU A 177 0.81 -5.52 15.63
C GLU A 177 2.10 -4.92 15.08
N ILE A 178 1.98 -3.84 14.30
CA ILE A 178 3.11 -3.11 13.73
C ILE A 178 2.90 -1.63 14.00
N LEU A 179 3.92 -0.98 14.55
CA LEU A 179 3.98 0.47 14.72
C LEU A 179 4.77 1.08 13.57
N VAL A 180 4.21 2.08 12.91
CA VAL A 180 4.86 2.80 11.80
C VAL A 180 5.35 4.16 12.28
N GLY A 181 6.61 4.45 11.98
CA GLY A 181 7.28 5.70 12.32
C GLY A 181 8.79 5.53 12.37
N ASP A 182 9.49 6.59 12.79
CA ASP A 182 10.96 6.65 12.84
C ASP A 182 11.53 6.42 14.26
N GLY A 183 10.67 6.16 15.24
CA GLY A 183 11.06 5.89 16.62
C GLY A 183 11.60 4.47 16.85
N GLU A 184 12.15 4.25 18.05
CA GLU A 184 12.65 2.94 18.45
C GLU A 184 11.52 1.89 18.50
N GLY A 185 11.78 0.70 17.95
CA GLY A 185 10.79 -0.37 17.85
C GLY A 185 9.70 -0.15 16.79
N MET A 186 9.81 0.92 15.99
CA MET A 186 8.90 1.18 14.86
C MET A 186 9.50 0.73 13.53
N VAL A 187 8.60 0.50 12.57
CA VAL A 187 8.97 0.18 11.20
C VAL A 187 8.83 1.45 10.36
N PRO A 188 9.92 1.93 9.73
CA PRO A 188 9.84 3.04 8.80
C PRO A 188 8.87 2.73 7.65
N LEU A 189 8.15 3.74 7.17
CA LEU A 189 7.12 3.58 6.15
C LEU A 189 7.66 2.88 4.89
N SER A 190 8.85 3.29 4.45
CA SER A 190 9.56 2.69 3.30
C SER A 190 9.87 1.19 3.46
N LYS A 191 9.90 0.66 4.68
CA LYS A 191 10.20 -0.75 5.00
C LYS A 191 8.95 -1.57 5.38
N LEU A 192 7.78 -0.93 5.53
CA LEU A 192 6.55 -1.56 5.98
C LEU A 192 6.15 -2.76 5.12
N GLU A 193 6.13 -2.60 3.78
CA GLU A 193 5.80 -3.69 2.86
C GLU A 193 6.75 -4.90 3.04
N LYS A 194 8.06 -4.63 3.13
CA LYS A 194 9.07 -5.69 3.31
C LYS A 194 8.89 -6.39 4.65
N HIS A 195 8.55 -5.67 5.70
CA HIS A 195 8.32 -6.23 7.03
C HIS A 195 7.09 -7.16 7.04
N ILE A 196 5.97 -6.71 6.47
CA ILE A 196 4.74 -7.51 6.36
C ILE A 196 4.95 -8.77 5.52
N ARG A 197 5.67 -8.66 4.39
CA ARG A 197 5.96 -9.82 3.51
C ARG A 197 6.85 -10.88 4.14
N LYS A 198 7.60 -10.56 5.20
CA LYS A 198 8.45 -11.52 5.92
C LYS A 198 7.69 -12.38 6.91
N LEU A 199 6.44 -12.02 7.24
CA LEU A 199 5.63 -12.80 8.16
C LEU A 199 5.28 -14.18 7.54
N PRO A 200 5.21 -15.25 8.37
CA PRO A 200 4.92 -16.59 7.88
C PRO A 200 3.51 -16.67 7.29
N SER A 201 3.30 -17.59 6.35
CA SER A 201 1.98 -17.86 5.76
C SER A 201 1.22 -18.85 6.65
N ASN A 202 0.23 -18.36 7.41
CA ASN A 202 -0.52 -19.19 8.36
C ASN A 202 -1.92 -19.59 7.85
N ILE A 203 -2.48 -18.83 6.91
CA ILE A 203 -3.85 -19.04 6.41
C ILE A 203 -3.92 -19.08 4.88
N ASP A 204 -4.95 -19.76 4.38
CA ASP A 204 -5.29 -19.85 2.97
C ASP A 204 -6.27 -18.74 2.55
N ARG A 205 -6.55 -18.66 1.25
CA ARG A 205 -7.40 -17.60 0.68
C ARG A 205 -8.86 -17.70 1.16
N LYS A 206 -9.40 -18.92 1.32
CA LYS A 206 -10.78 -19.10 1.80
C LYS A 206 -10.93 -18.57 3.23
N ARG A 207 -9.95 -18.85 4.09
CA ARG A 207 -9.94 -18.33 5.47
C ARG A 207 -9.75 -16.82 5.49
N MET A 208 -9.00 -16.23 4.56
CA MET A 208 -8.93 -14.77 4.43
C MET A 208 -10.29 -14.14 4.13
N ASP A 209 -11.02 -14.66 3.14
CA ASP A 209 -12.34 -14.11 2.76
C ASP A 209 -13.36 -14.30 3.91
N ALA A 210 -13.30 -15.43 4.62
CA ALA A 210 -14.12 -15.65 5.82
C ALA A 210 -13.80 -14.68 6.97
N LEU A 211 -12.51 -14.39 7.20
CA LEU A 211 -12.07 -13.41 8.21
C LEU A 211 -12.50 -11.99 7.85
N GLU A 212 -12.41 -11.62 6.57
CA GLU A 212 -12.91 -10.33 6.08
C GLU A 212 -14.40 -10.15 6.38
N GLY A 213 -15.23 -11.17 6.08
CA GLY A 213 -16.66 -11.14 6.40
C GLY A 213 -16.95 -11.02 7.91
N ARG A 214 -16.25 -11.79 8.75
CA ARG A 214 -16.42 -11.73 10.22
C ARG A 214 -16.01 -10.37 10.81
N LEU A 215 -14.90 -9.81 10.33
CA LEU A 215 -14.41 -8.50 10.78
C LEU A 215 -15.29 -7.35 10.26
N ALA A 216 -15.87 -7.47 9.07
CA ALA A 216 -16.86 -6.53 8.56
C ALA A 216 -18.13 -6.54 9.41
N ALA A 217 -18.61 -7.72 9.82
CA ALA A 217 -19.78 -7.86 10.69
C ALA A 217 -19.55 -7.24 12.08
N LEU A 218 -18.34 -7.36 12.65
CA LEU A 218 -17.99 -6.66 13.90
C LEU A 218 -18.09 -5.12 13.76
N LYS A 219 -17.69 -4.56 12.62
CA LYS A 219 -17.80 -3.11 12.37
C LYS A 219 -19.26 -2.67 12.37
N ALA A 220 -20.13 -3.44 11.70
CA ALA A 220 -21.58 -3.18 11.70
C ALA A 220 -22.16 -3.20 13.12
N LYS A 221 -21.72 -4.16 13.95
CA LYS A 221 -22.12 -4.29 15.36
C LYS A 221 -21.53 -3.21 16.29
N GLY A 222 -20.38 -2.64 15.95
CA GLY A 222 -19.73 -1.55 16.70
C GLY A 222 -20.24 -0.15 16.35
N ALA A 223 -20.74 0.05 15.11
CA ALA A 223 -21.50 1.24 14.73
C ALA A 223 -22.93 1.24 15.32
N SER A 224 -23.38 0.08 15.79
CA SER A 224 -24.59 -0.12 16.58
C SER A 224 -24.24 -0.34 18.06
N GLY A 225 -23.76 0.71 18.71
CA GLY A 225 -24.10 0.91 20.13
C GLY A 225 -25.62 0.79 20.29
N PRO A 226 -26.15 0.43 21.48
CA PRO A 226 -27.56 0.05 21.67
C PRO A 226 -28.43 1.03 20.91
N ALA A 227 -29.09 0.51 19.86
CA ALA A 227 -29.85 1.31 18.92
C ALA A 227 -30.99 1.95 19.71
N MET A 228 -30.73 3.14 20.26
CA MET A 228 -31.75 4.08 20.66
C MET A 228 -32.57 4.30 19.39
N PRO A 229 -33.85 3.87 19.38
CA PRO A 229 -34.71 4.11 18.23
C PRO A 229 -34.70 5.60 17.96
N LYS A 230 -34.33 6.01 16.74
CA LYS A 230 -34.40 7.42 16.31
C LYS A 230 -35.86 7.82 16.03
N GLY A 231 -36.71 7.65 17.04
CA GLY A 231 -37.99 8.34 17.13
C GLY A 231 -37.82 9.63 17.93
N PRO A 232 -38.67 10.64 17.74
CA PRO A 232 -38.67 11.79 18.62
C PRO A 232 -38.87 11.31 20.06
N MET A 233 -37.87 11.54 20.90
CA MET A 233 -37.96 11.25 22.33
C MET A 233 -39.10 12.10 22.90
N PRO A 234 -40.10 11.51 23.59
CA PRO A 234 -41.10 12.30 24.27
C PRO A 234 -40.39 13.20 25.30
N GLN A 235 -40.64 14.51 25.22
CA GLN A 235 -40.20 15.48 26.21
C GLN A 235 -40.74 15.06 27.58
N GLY A 236 -39.90 14.41 28.41
CA GLY A 236 -40.27 14.04 29.77
C GLY A 236 -39.72 12.70 30.28
N ALA A 237 -39.10 11.87 29.44
CA ALA A 237 -38.54 10.60 29.89
C ALA A 237 -37.23 10.79 30.68
N LYS A 238 -37.35 11.08 31.98
CA LYS A 238 -36.21 11.03 32.92
C LYS A 238 -35.65 9.61 32.92
N MET A 239 -34.40 9.49 32.48
CA MET A 239 -33.66 8.22 32.43
C MET A 239 -33.47 7.72 33.87
N ARG A 240 -34.33 6.78 34.29
CA ARG A 240 -34.24 6.19 35.64
C ARG A 240 -33.00 5.30 35.68
N ASN A 241 -32.01 5.71 36.46
CA ASN A 241 -30.72 5.04 36.65
C ASN A 241 -30.91 3.52 36.89
N VAL A 242 -30.66 2.70 35.86
CA VAL A 242 -30.79 1.23 35.89
C VAL A 242 -29.71 0.57 36.76
N SER A 243 -28.71 1.34 37.17
CA SER A 243 -27.56 0.90 37.97
C SER A 243 -27.90 0.49 39.42
N ARG A 244 -29.15 0.65 39.89
CA ARG A 244 -29.53 0.35 41.28
C ARG A 244 -30.37 -0.93 41.45
N THR A 245 -30.90 -1.51 40.37
CA THR A 245 -31.83 -2.66 40.47
C THR A 245 -31.13 -4.02 40.50
N THR A 246 -29.88 -4.10 40.03
CA THR A 246 -29.11 -5.35 40.00
C THR A 246 -28.45 -5.74 41.33
N ARG A 247 -28.45 -4.86 42.34
CA ARG A 247 -27.87 -5.15 43.68
C ARG A 247 -28.83 -5.81 44.68
N ARG A 248 -30.11 -6.05 44.33
CA ARG A 248 -31.11 -6.62 45.26
C ARG A 248 -31.59 -8.04 44.92
N ARG A 249 -30.98 -8.72 43.95
CA ARG A 249 -31.35 -10.11 43.58
C ARG A 249 -30.27 -11.15 43.87
N GLY A 250 -29.32 -10.80 44.73
CA GLY A 250 -28.32 -11.72 45.27
C GLY A 250 -28.27 -11.55 46.79
N ALA A 251 -29.30 -12.08 47.46
CA ALA A 251 -29.32 -12.43 48.87
C ALA A 251 -30.17 -13.70 48.99
#